data_AF-A0A6J7J3N2-F1
#
_entry.id   AF-A0A6J7J3N2-F1
#
_cell.length_a   1.000
_cell.length_b   1.000
_cell.length_c   1.000
_cell.angle_alpha   90.00
_cell.angle_beta   90.00
_cell.angle_gamma   90.00
#
_symmetry.space_group_name_H-M   'P 1'
#
loop_
_entity.id
_entity.type
_entity.pdbx_description
1 polymer ?
#
loop_
_entity_poly.entity_id
_entity_poly.type
_entity_poly.pdbx_seq_one_letter_code
_entity_poly.pdbx_strand_id
1 'polypeptide(L)'
;MTTSPAVAAPATSTRIPSYPVLVGIVYGICVVGMSCSIVAEMIFGYTGSGDQPRSLGEQLAGVTGFGTLGLVVSVLSVQFLRSERQRQVGAIVLGVAAVPALAFFWCGMPALLGAGAAALAGLTRGRTPLAGAARAFGLLGLAFAVINPIVNFLGVTISWIVTS
;
A
#
# COMPACT_ATOMS: atom_id res chain seq x y z
N MET A 1 -27.49 -44.57 13.64
CA MET A 1 -27.19 -43.28 13.00
C MET A 1 -25.72 -42.97 13.23
N THR A 2 -24.89 -43.17 12.22
CA THR A 2 -23.43 -42.92 12.25
C THR A 2 -23.16 -41.51 11.72
N THR A 3 -22.68 -40.61 12.57
CA THR A 3 -22.22 -39.27 12.15
C THR A 3 -20.82 -39.40 11.55
N SER A 4 -20.71 -39.14 10.25
CA SER A 4 -19.43 -39.02 9.55
C SER A 4 -18.72 -37.75 10.03
N PRO A 5 -17.45 -37.79 10.48
CA PRO A 5 -16.73 -36.56 10.82
C PRO A 5 -16.45 -35.78 9.53
N ALA A 6 -16.99 -34.57 9.45
CA ALA A 6 -16.67 -33.64 8.37
C ALA A 6 -15.16 -33.39 8.37
N VAL A 7 -14.50 -33.79 7.27
CA VAL A 7 -13.08 -33.47 7.04
C VAL A 7 -12.98 -31.95 6.94
N ALA A 8 -12.36 -31.33 7.95
CA ALA A 8 -12.07 -29.91 7.90
C ALA A 8 -11.17 -29.64 6.69
N ALA A 9 -11.66 -28.81 5.76
CA ALA A 9 -10.88 -28.39 4.61
C ALA A 9 -9.56 -27.76 5.12
N PRO A 10 -8.40 -28.08 4.50
CA PRO A 10 -7.14 -27.48 4.89
C PRO A 10 -7.28 -25.96 4.74
N ALA A 11 -7.13 -25.25 5.87
CA ALA A 11 -7.10 -23.79 5.84
C ALA A 11 -5.98 -23.36 4.90
N THR A 12 -6.34 -22.78 3.75
CA THR A 12 -5.39 -22.23 2.80
C THR A 12 -4.59 -21.18 3.55
N SER A 13 -3.35 -21.52 3.90
CA SER A 13 -2.41 -20.60 4.53
C SER A 13 -2.00 -19.58 3.47
N THR A 14 -2.80 -18.53 3.29
CA THR A 14 -2.39 -17.33 2.57
C THR A 14 -1.28 -16.67 3.38
N ARG A 15 -0.03 -17.05 3.09
CA ARG A 15 1.14 -16.47 3.75
C ARG A 15 1.33 -15.04 3.28
N ILE A 16 0.71 -14.10 4.00
CA ILE A 16 0.97 -12.67 3.85
C ILE A 16 2.50 -12.43 3.81
N PRO A 17 3.01 -11.58 2.90
CA PRO A 17 4.45 -11.29 2.81
C PRO A 17 5.03 -10.76 4.12
N SER A 18 6.35 -10.80 4.24
CA SER A 18 7.03 -10.04 5.30
C SER A 18 6.86 -8.54 5.04
N TYR A 19 6.88 -7.74 6.11
CA TYR A 19 6.72 -6.28 6.00
C TYR A 19 7.70 -5.63 5.00
N PRO A 20 9.01 -5.94 5.00
CA PRO A 20 9.94 -5.33 4.03
C PRO A 20 9.58 -5.66 2.58
N VAL A 21 9.13 -6.88 2.30
CA VAL A 21 8.71 -7.29 0.96
C VAL A 21 7.44 -6.53 0.56
N LEU A 22 6.44 -6.45 1.45
CA LEU A 22 5.20 -5.74 1.19
C LEU A 22 5.46 -4.25 0.89
N VAL A 23 6.25 -3.58 1.73
CA VAL A 23 6.60 -2.17 1.54
C VAL A 23 7.45 -1.97 0.29
N GLY A 24 8.39 -2.87 0.00
CA GLY A 24 9.21 -2.80 -1.21
C GLY A 24 8.38 -2.90 -2.48
N ILE A 25 7.42 -3.82 -2.53
CA ILE A 25 6.48 -3.96 -3.65
C ILE A 25 5.64 -2.69 -3.81
N VAL A 26 5.05 -2.20 -2.72
CA VAL A 26 4.22 -0.99 -2.75
C VAL A 26 5.02 0.22 -3.23
N TYR A 27 6.21 0.45 -2.65
CA TYR A 27 7.03 1.59 -3.04
C TYR A 27 7.53 1.47 -4.48
N GLY A 28 7.99 0.27 -4.88
CA GLY A 28 8.48 0.01 -6.23
C GLY A 28 7.41 0.19 -7.30
N ILE A 29 6.19 -0.31 -7.08
CA ILE A 29 5.12 -0.20 -8.06
C ILE A 29 4.47 1.19 -8.03
N CYS A 30 4.08 1.66 -6.85
CA CYS A 30 3.31 2.90 -6.75
C CYS A 30 4.17 4.14 -6.91
N VAL A 31 5.36 4.20 -6.30
CA VAL A 31 6.18 5.42 -6.32
C VAL A 31 7.14 5.38 -7.49
N VAL A 32 8.00 4.37 -7.54
CA VAL A 32 9.04 4.26 -8.57
C VAL A 32 8.42 4.03 -9.95
N GLY A 33 7.48 3.10 -10.08
CA GLY A 33 6.79 2.81 -11.34
C GLY A 33 6.09 4.03 -11.95
N MET A 34 5.32 4.78 -11.15
CA MET A 34 4.68 6.02 -11.64
C MET A 34 5.70 7.09 -11.98
N SER A 35 6.74 7.24 -11.16
CA SER A 35 7.79 8.23 -11.41
C SER A 35 8.51 7.94 -12.73
N CYS A 36 8.80 6.67 -13.02
CA CYS A 36 9.35 6.25 -14.31
C CYS A 36 8.38 6.54 -15.48
N SER A 37 7.08 6.31 -15.31
CA SER A 37 6.07 6.64 -16.33
C SER A 37 6.06 8.13 -16.65
N ILE A 38 6.00 8.99 -15.61
CA ILE A 38 5.97 10.45 -15.76
C ILE A 38 7.27 10.95 -16.40
N VAL A 39 8.41 10.41 -16.00
CA VAL A 39 9.71 10.77 -16.59
C VAL A 39 9.79 10.33 -18.05
N ALA A 40 9.27 9.15 -18.40
CA ALA A 40 9.21 8.71 -19.79
C ALA A 40 8.33 9.64 -20.64
N GLU A 41 7.19 10.11 -20.13
CA GLU A 41 6.36 11.11 -20.81
C GLU A 41 7.11 12.44 -21.03
N MET A 42 7.86 12.92 -20.03
CA MET A 42 8.69 14.12 -20.17
C MET A 42 9.78 13.99 -21.25
N ILE A 43 10.42 12.81 -21.34
CA ILE A 43 11.56 12.58 -22.25
C ILE A 43 11.08 12.31 -23.68
N PHE A 44 10.05 11.47 -23.84
CA PHE A 44 9.61 10.97 -25.14
C PHE A 44 8.43 11.76 -25.73
N GLY A 45 7.86 12.71 -24.99
CA GLY A 45 6.78 13.58 -25.47
C GLY A 45 5.46 12.85 -25.71
N TYR A 46 5.26 11.67 -25.11
CA TYR A 46 4.00 10.92 -25.20
C TYR A 46 2.89 11.71 -24.47
N THR A 47 1.96 12.24 -25.27
CA THR A 47 0.66 12.80 -24.88
C THR A 47 0.62 14.01 -23.93
N GLY A 48 0.69 15.21 -24.52
CA GLY A 48 0.05 16.42 -24.02
C GLY A 48 -1.29 16.67 -24.74
N SER A 49 -2.26 15.74 -24.65
CA SER A 49 -3.59 15.89 -25.27
C SER A 49 -4.69 16.00 -24.21
N GLY A 50 -4.59 17.04 -23.40
CA GLY A 50 -5.61 17.46 -22.45
C GLY A 50 -5.03 18.54 -21.54
N ASP A 51 -5.81 19.59 -21.26
CA ASP A 51 -5.47 20.61 -20.26
C ASP A 51 -5.33 19.95 -18.89
N GLN A 52 -4.17 19.39 -18.58
CA GLN A 52 -3.91 18.81 -17.28
C GLN A 52 -3.73 19.96 -16.28
N PRO A 53 -4.48 19.97 -15.17
CA PRO A 53 -4.44 21.06 -14.19
C PRO A 53 -3.11 21.20 -13.45
N ARG A 54 -2.14 20.29 -13.66
CA ARG A 54 -0.79 20.33 -13.09
C ARG A 54 0.23 19.89 -14.13
N SER A 55 1.40 20.54 -14.11
CA SER A 55 2.54 20.13 -14.93
C SER A 55 3.03 18.73 -14.54
N LEU A 56 3.65 18.01 -15.48
CA LEU A 56 4.25 16.70 -15.21
C LEU A 56 5.31 16.78 -14.09
N GLY A 57 6.02 17.91 -13.98
CA GLY A 57 7.01 18.15 -12.93
C GLY A 57 6.38 18.20 -11.53
N GLU A 58 5.25 18.90 -11.39
CA GLU A 58 4.49 18.94 -10.14
C GLU A 58 3.89 17.58 -9.78
N GLN A 59 3.45 16.81 -10.78
CA GLN A 59 2.97 15.44 -10.57
C GLN A 59 4.09 14.54 -10.07
N LEU A 60 5.28 14.59 -10.69
CA LEU A 60 6.44 13.83 -10.25
C LEU A 60 6.86 14.20 -8.82
N ALA A 61 6.91 15.50 -8.50
CA ALA A 61 7.23 15.98 -7.17
C ALA A 61 6.19 15.52 -6.12
N GLY A 62 4.90 15.54 -6.47
CA GLY A 62 3.84 15.02 -5.63
C GLY A 62 3.97 13.51 -5.41
N VAL A 63 4.22 12.74 -6.47
CA VAL A 63 4.34 11.28 -6.38
C VAL A 63 5.52 10.87 -5.52
N THR A 64 6.71 11.40 -5.83
CA THR A 64 7.94 11.11 -5.10
C THR A 64 7.88 11.64 -3.67
N GLY A 65 7.39 12.86 -3.45
CA GLY A 65 7.31 13.51 -2.14
C GLY A 65 6.37 12.79 -1.19
N PHE A 66 5.08 12.66 -1.54
CA PHE A 66 4.09 12.02 -0.67
C PHE A 66 4.32 10.50 -0.56
N GLY A 67 4.76 9.85 -1.64
CA GLY A 67 5.13 8.43 -1.61
C GLY A 67 6.29 8.17 -0.65
N THR A 68 7.35 8.98 -0.71
CA THR A 68 8.51 8.83 0.19
C THR A 68 8.19 9.21 1.62
N LEU A 69 7.35 10.23 1.84
CA LEU A 69 6.84 10.56 3.17
C LEU A 69 6.06 9.38 3.77
N GLY A 70 5.15 8.77 3.00
CA GLY A 70 4.41 7.59 3.43
C GLY A 70 5.33 6.40 3.78
N LEU A 71 6.41 6.20 3.00
CA LEU A 71 7.43 5.20 3.28
C LEU A 71 8.12 5.47 4.61
N VAL A 72 8.61 6.69 4.81
CA VAL A 72 9.32 7.10 6.03
C VAL A 72 8.41 6.94 7.25
N VAL A 73 7.18 7.45 7.19
CA VAL A 73 6.20 7.32 8.28
C VAL A 73 5.92 5.84 8.60
N SER A 74 5.71 5.01 7.58
CA SER A 74 5.48 3.56 7.75
C SER A 74 6.66 2.87 8.43
N VAL A 75 7.88 3.07 7.91
CA VAL A 75 9.10 2.42 8.40
C VAL A 75 9.40 2.87 9.82
N LEU A 76 9.40 4.17 10.10
CA LEU A 76 9.69 4.69 11.44
C LEU A 76 8.64 4.19 12.45
N SER A 77 7.35 4.22 12.10
CA SER A 77 6.29 3.71 12.99
C SER A 77 6.53 2.24 13.34
N VAL A 78 6.84 1.41 12.34
CA VAL A 78 7.07 -0.01 12.53
C VAL A 78 8.35 -0.29 13.34
N GLN A 79 9.38 0.53 13.21
CA GLN A 79 10.65 0.34 13.91
C GLN A 79 10.60 0.80 15.37
N PHE A 80 9.91 1.91 15.66
CA PHE A 80 9.89 2.55 16.97
C PHE A 80 8.70 2.17 17.85
N LEU A 81 7.54 1.83 17.28
CA LEU A 81 6.36 1.41 18.05
C LEU A 81 6.45 -0.08 18.40
N ARG A 82 7.13 -0.38 19.51
CA ARG A 82 7.44 -1.77 19.91
C ARG A 82 6.52 -2.35 20.96
N SER A 83 6.01 -1.53 21.89
CA SER A 83 5.10 -2.04 22.92
C SER A 83 3.75 -2.42 22.32
N GLU A 84 3.04 -3.36 22.94
CA GLU A 84 1.75 -3.83 22.43
C GLU A 84 0.75 -2.66 22.29
N ARG A 85 0.68 -1.79 23.30
CA ARG A 85 -0.18 -0.59 23.28
C ARG A 85 0.22 0.37 22.15
N GLN A 86 1.52 0.62 21.95
CA GLN A 86 2.00 1.46 20.84
C GLN A 86 1.66 0.88 19.48
N ARG A 87 1.81 -0.44 19.32
CA ARG A 87 1.45 -1.15 18.09
C ARG A 87 -0.06 -1.08 17.82
N GLN A 88 -0.89 -1.25 18.85
CA GLN A 88 -2.34 -1.11 18.71
C GLN A 88 -2.74 0.29 18.23
N VAL A 89 -2.26 1.33 18.93
CA VAL A 89 -2.54 2.72 18.57
C VAL A 89 -1.98 3.05 17.18
N GLY A 90 -0.73 2.66 16.90
CA GLY A 90 -0.11 2.91 15.60
C GLY A 90 -0.84 2.20 14.45
N ALA A 91 -1.31 0.97 14.64
CA ALA A 91 -2.10 0.27 13.63
C ALA A 91 -3.41 1.01 13.32
N ILE A 92 -4.09 1.52 14.34
CA ILE A 92 -5.32 2.31 14.18
C ILE A 92 -5.02 3.64 13.49
N VAL A 93 -4.04 4.40 13.98
CA VAL A 93 -3.69 5.73 13.45
C VAL A 93 -3.26 5.63 11.99
N LEU A 94 -2.37 4.70 11.65
CA LEU A 94 -1.95 4.50 10.26
C LEU A 94 -3.09 4.00 9.37
N GLY A 95 -3.94 3.10 9.88
CA GLY A 95 -5.10 2.59 9.15
C GLY A 95 -6.13 3.69 8.86
N VAL A 96 -6.43 4.54 9.86
CA VAL A 96 -7.31 5.71 9.70
C VAL A 96 -6.70 6.70 8.73
N ALA A 97 -5.40 7.01 8.85
CA ALA A 97 -4.72 7.95 7.97
C ALA A 97 -4.64 7.46 6.51
N ALA A 98 -4.64 6.14 6.29
CA ALA A 98 -4.62 5.57 4.94
C ALA A 98 -5.91 5.84 4.14
N VAL A 99 -7.06 5.98 4.81
CA VAL A 99 -8.36 6.22 4.15
C VAL A 99 -8.41 7.59 3.45
N PRO A 100 -8.18 8.75 4.12
CA PRO A 100 -8.13 10.02 3.43
C PRO A 100 -6.93 10.09 2.48
N ALA A 101 -5.80 9.46 2.81
CA ALA A 101 -4.66 9.41 1.90
C ALA A 101 -5.02 8.74 0.56
N LEU A 102 -5.96 7.80 0.53
CA LEU A 102 -6.44 7.21 -0.72
C LEU A 102 -7.19 8.21 -1.60
N ALA A 103 -7.97 9.10 -1.00
CA ALA A 103 -8.73 10.13 -1.73
C ALA A 103 -7.82 11.25 -2.29
N PHE A 104 -6.74 11.58 -1.59
CA PHE A 104 -5.88 12.72 -1.93
C PHE A 104 -4.56 12.34 -2.62
N PHE A 105 -4.04 11.13 -2.38
CA PHE A 105 -2.69 10.74 -2.74
C PHE A 105 -2.69 9.37 -3.41
N TRP A 106 -2.92 9.37 -4.73
CA TRP A 106 -2.82 8.14 -5.53
C TRP A 106 -1.39 7.56 -5.57
N CYS A 107 -0.39 8.36 -5.20
CA CYS A 107 1.04 8.09 -5.25
C CYS A 107 1.60 6.97 -4.36
N GLY A 108 0.77 6.05 -3.86
CA GLY A 108 1.21 4.92 -3.03
C GLY A 108 1.32 5.20 -1.54
N MET A 109 1.24 6.46 -1.10
CA MET A 109 1.15 6.84 0.32
C MET A 109 0.10 6.03 1.12
N PRO A 110 -1.18 5.92 0.69
CA PRO A 110 -2.18 5.13 1.40
C PRO A 110 -1.78 3.65 1.55
N ALA A 111 -1.15 3.08 0.53
CA ALA A 111 -0.69 1.70 0.53
C ALA A 111 0.51 1.49 1.48
N LEU A 112 1.42 2.46 1.58
CA LEU A 112 2.56 2.43 2.49
C LEU A 112 2.14 2.58 3.95
N LEU A 113 1.21 3.49 4.23
CA LEU A 113 0.59 3.63 5.54
C LEU A 113 -0.20 2.36 5.90
N GLY A 114 -0.95 1.81 4.95
CA GLY A 114 -1.67 0.56 5.09
C GLY A 114 -0.77 -0.64 5.38
N ALA A 115 0.38 -0.74 4.70
CA ALA A 115 1.40 -1.76 4.97
C ALA A 115 1.97 -1.62 6.39
N GLY A 116 2.20 -0.39 6.86
CA GLY A 116 2.62 -0.10 8.22
C GLY A 116 1.56 -0.51 9.25
N ALA A 117 0.29 -0.17 9.00
CA ALA A 117 -0.84 -0.57 9.83
C ALA A 117 -0.96 -2.10 9.94
N ALA A 118 -0.89 -2.81 8.81
CA ALA A 118 -0.92 -4.27 8.76
C ALA A 118 0.24 -4.90 9.54
N ALA A 119 1.44 -4.31 9.43
CA ALA A 119 2.62 -4.79 10.13
C ALA A 119 2.52 -4.56 11.64
N LEU A 120 2.05 -3.40 12.09
CA LEU A 120 1.85 -3.11 13.53
C LEU A 120 0.77 -4.00 14.12
N ALA A 121 -0.32 -4.23 13.39
CA ALA A 121 -1.38 -5.18 13.71
C ALA A 121 -0.91 -6.65 13.73
N GLY A 122 0.31 -6.92 13.27
CA GLY A 122 0.92 -8.26 13.29
C GLY A 122 0.42 -9.19 12.20
N LEU A 123 -0.12 -8.65 11.10
CA LEU A 123 -0.64 -9.43 9.99
C LEU A 123 0.43 -9.85 8.98
N THR A 124 1.59 -9.17 8.97
CA THR A 124 2.74 -9.55 8.14
C THR A 124 3.49 -10.74 8.71
N ARG A 125 4.14 -11.53 7.86
CA ARG A 125 4.89 -12.73 8.25
C ARG A 125 5.86 -12.49 9.41
N GLY A 126 5.88 -13.42 10.37
CA GLY A 126 6.79 -13.38 11.52
C GLY A 126 6.33 -12.49 12.67
N ARG A 127 5.08 -12.01 12.65
CA ARG A 127 4.50 -11.21 13.73
C ARG A 127 3.30 -11.90 14.36
N THR A 128 3.05 -11.58 15.62
CA THR A 128 1.87 -12.03 16.37
C THR A 128 0.70 -11.08 16.10
N PRO A 129 -0.45 -11.60 15.59
CA PRO A 129 -1.62 -10.79 15.31
C PRO A 129 -2.20 -10.19 16.59
N LEU A 130 -2.56 -8.91 16.52
CA LEU A 130 -3.33 -8.24 17.56
C LEU A 130 -4.84 -8.57 17.42
N ALA A 131 -5.62 -8.30 18.46
CA ALA A 131 -7.07 -8.46 18.47
C ALA A 131 -7.80 -7.10 18.39
N GLY A 132 -9.14 -7.16 18.24
CA GLY A 132 -10.01 -5.99 18.29
C GLY A 132 -9.79 -4.99 17.15
N ALA A 133 -9.97 -3.70 17.46
CA ALA A 133 -9.91 -2.62 16.47
C ALA A 133 -8.58 -2.56 15.71
N ALA A 134 -7.45 -2.77 16.38
CA ALA A 134 -6.13 -2.78 15.75
C ALA A 134 -6.03 -3.82 14.62
N ARG A 135 -6.68 -4.98 14.79
CA ARG A 135 -6.74 -6.02 13.74
C ARG A 135 -7.56 -5.57 12.54
N ALA A 136 -8.72 -4.95 12.78
CA ALA A 136 -9.60 -4.47 11.72
C ALA A 136 -8.91 -3.39 10.87
N PHE A 137 -8.27 -2.41 11.51
CA PHE A 137 -7.50 -1.38 10.81
C PHE A 137 -6.26 -1.95 10.12
N GLY A 138 -5.61 -2.97 10.70
CA GLY A 138 -4.54 -3.70 10.04
C GLY A 138 -5.02 -4.42 8.76
N LEU A 139 -6.19 -5.04 8.77
CA LEU A 139 -6.77 -5.73 7.62
C LEU A 139 -7.16 -4.74 6.52
N LEU A 140 -7.78 -3.62 6.89
CA LEU A 140 -8.08 -2.52 5.96
C LEU A 140 -6.79 -1.97 5.32
N GLY A 141 -5.76 -1.72 6.14
CA GLY A 141 -4.46 -1.28 5.66
C GLY A 141 -3.79 -2.30 4.73
N LEU A 142 -3.90 -3.59 5.04
CA LEU A 142 -3.41 -4.66 4.17
C LEU A 142 -4.13 -4.68 2.82
N ALA A 143 -5.45 -4.48 2.82
CA ALA A 143 -6.23 -4.40 1.59
C ALA A 143 -5.73 -3.25 0.70
N PHE A 144 -5.48 -2.07 1.27
CA PHE A 144 -4.88 -0.95 0.52
C PHE A 144 -3.47 -1.26 0.04
N ALA A 145 -2.64 -1.91 0.86
CA ALA A 145 -1.27 -2.29 0.48
C ALA A 145 -1.22 -3.31 -0.67
N VAL A 146 -2.29 -4.06 -0.92
CA VAL A 146 -2.37 -5.03 -2.02
C VAL A 146 -3.09 -4.46 -3.23
N ILE A 147 -4.27 -3.86 -3.03
CA ILE A 147 -5.13 -3.39 -4.12
C ILE A 147 -4.50 -2.20 -4.83
N ASN A 148 -3.92 -1.25 -4.10
CA ASN A 148 -3.40 -0.03 -4.71
C ASN A 148 -2.26 -0.31 -5.72
N PRO A 149 -1.21 -1.09 -5.39
CA PRO A 149 -0.20 -1.46 -6.39
C PRO A 149 -0.80 -2.14 -7.63
N ILE A 150 -1.79 -3.01 -7.47
CA ILE A 150 -2.45 -3.68 -8.61
C ILE A 150 -3.17 -2.67 -9.49
N VAL A 151 -4.04 -1.84 -8.90
CA VAL A 151 -4.79 -0.82 -9.64
C VAL A 151 -3.85 0.16 -10.31
N ASN A 152 -2.77 0.54 -9.63
CA ASN A 152 -1.81 1.49 -10.16
C ASN A 152 -0.99 0.91 -11.32
N PHE A 153 -0.54 -0.34 -11.19
CA PHE A 153 0.13 -1.06 -12.28
C PHE A 153 -0.78 -1.19 -13.49
N LEU A 154 -2.06 -1.58 -13.29
CA LEU A 154 -3.04 -1.68 -14.37
C LEU A 154 -3.31 -0.33 -15.01
N GLY A 155 -3.48 0.73 -14.22
CA GLY A 155 -3.73 2.09 -14.72
C GLY A 155 -2.60 2.60 -15.60
N VAL A 156 -1.35 2.47 -15.16
CA VAL A 156 -0.17 2.83 -15.96
C VAL A 156 -0.12 1.96 -17.22
N THR A 157 -0.22 0.64 -17.09
CA THR A 157 -0.10 -0.28 -18.24
C THR A 157 -1.18 -0.02 -19.31
N ILE A 158 -2.44 0.15 -18.89
CA ILE A 158 -3.55 0.45 -19.81
C ILE A 158 -3.34 1.80 -20.47
N SER A 159 -2.89 2.82 -19.73
CA SER A 159 -2.60 4.14 -20.30
C SER A 159 -1.60 4.01 -21.45
N TRP A 160 -0.48 3.32 -21.23
CA TRP A 160 0.55 3.11 -22.25
C TRP A 160 0.04 2.33 -23.46
N ILE A 161 -0.81 1.32 -23.27
CA ILE A 161 -1.38 0.54 -24.40
C ILE A 161 -2.34 1.39 -25.24
N VAL A 162 -3.11 2.28 -24.61
CA VAL A 162 -4.10 3.11 -25.30
C VAL A 162 -3.46 4.31 -25.98
N THR A 163 -2.34 4.82 -25.46
CA THR A 163 -1.63 5.99 -26.02
C THR A 163 -0.45 5.64 -26.94
N SER A 164 -0.06 4.36 -27.05
CA SER A 164 0.89 3.83 -28.04
C SER A 164 0.24 3.54 -29.39
#